data_AF-A0A9P5WYJ2-F1
#
_entry.id   AF-A0A9P5WYJ2-F1
#
_cell.length_a   1.000
_cell.length_b   1.000
_cell.length_c   1.000
_cell.angle_alpha   90.00
_cell.angle_beta   90.00
_cell.angle_gamma   90.00
#
_symmetry.space_group_name_H-M   'P 1'
#
loop_
_entity.id
_entity.type
_entity.pdbx_description
1 polymer ?
#
loop_
_entity_poly.entity_id
_entity_poly.type
_entity_poly.pdbx_seq_one_letter_code
_entity_poly.pdbx_strand_id
1 'polypeptide(L)' 'KFMPHYDGPFEITKAHPESSSYTLALPQSSQIHPTFHTSQLKAFIPNDNMNFPS' A
#
# COMPACT_ATOMS: atom_id res chain seq x y z
N LYS A 1 -4.73 17.09 -13.26
CA LYS A 1 -5.86 16.21 -12.84
C LYS A 1 -5.37 15.40 -11.65
N PHE A 2 -5.96 15.56 -10.46
CA PHE A 2 -5.58 14.79 -9.27
C PHE A 2 -6.10 13.36 -9.41
N MET A 3 -5.22 12.46 -9.86
CA MET A 3 -5.51 11.03 -9.85
C MET A 3 -4.77 10.43 -8.65
N PRO A 4 -5.43 9.59 -7.83
CA PRO A 4 -4.72 8.81 -6.81
C PRO A 4 -3.64 8.00 -7.51
N HIS A 5 -2.38 8.22 -7.13
CA HIS A 5 -1.24 7.49 -7.71
C HIS A 5 -1.11 6.08 -7.10
N TYR A 6 -1.74 5.85 -5.94
CA TYR A 6 -1.65 4.60 -5.20
C TYR A 6 -3.05 4.15 -4.77
N ASP A 7 -3.27 2.84 -4.82
CA ASP A 7 -4.48 2.20 -4.33
C ASP A 7 -4.34 1.91 -2.84
N GLY A 8 -5.18 2.55 -2.03
CA GLY A 8 -5.44 2.24 -0.63
C GLY A 8 -4.24 2.16 0.33
N PRO A 9 -4.49 2.19 1.64
CA PRO A 9 -3.63 1.51 2.58
C PRO A 9 -4.02 0.03 2.60
N PHE A 10 -3.06 -0.86 2.36
CA PHE A 10 -3.21 -2.30 2.57
C PHE A 10 -2.25 -2.76 3.65
N GLU A 11 -2.71 -3.67 4.50
CA GLU A 11 -1.88 -4.26 5.54
C GLU A 11 -0.89 -5.26 4.93
N ILE A 12 0.31 -5.34 5.50
CA ILE A 12 1.32 -6.33 5.11
C ILE A 12 1.03 -7.63 5.86
N THR A 13 0.76 -8.71 5.14
CA THR A 13 0.54 -10.05 5.72
C THR A 13 1.83 -10.84 5.83
N LYS A 14 2.78 -10.61 4.92
CA LYS A 14 4.08 -11.28 4.91
C LYS A 14 5.17 -10.40 4.32
N ALA A 15 6.35 -10.42 4.94
CA ALA A 15 7.56 -9.81 4.41
C ALA A 15 8.48 -10.88 3.81
N HIS A 16 9.12 -10.54 2.68
CA HIS A 16 10.13 -11.35 1.99
C HIS A 16 11.40 -10.51 1.78
N PRO A 17 12.21 -10.26 2.84
CA PRO A 17 13.36 -9.37 2.78
C PRO A 17 14.41 -9.80 1.75
N GLU A 18 14.55 -11.11 1.52
CA GLU A 18 15.49 -11.70 0.57
C GLU A 18 15.25 -11.25 -0.88
N SER A 19 14.00 -10.92 -1.21
CA SER A 19 13.58 -10.46 -2.54
C SER A 19 13.04 -9.03 -2.52
N SER A 20 13.21 -8.31 -1.41
CA SER A 20 12.69 -6.96 -1.20
C SER A 20 11.22 -6.84 -1.60
N SER A 21 10.41 -7.84 -1.25
CA SER A 21 9.00 -7.95 -1.63
C SER A 21 8.10 -8.15 -0.41
N TYR A 22 6.85 -7.72 -0.52
CA TYR A 22 5.85 -7.81 0.54
C TYR A 22 4.52 -8.30 -0.01
N THR A 23 3.83 -9.15 0.76
CA THR A 23 2.48 -9.62 0.47
C THR A 23 1.47 -8.78 1.24
N LEU A 24 0.46 -8.26 0.54
CA LEU A 24 -0.56 -7.37 1.07
C LEU A 24 -1.89 -8.11 1.32
N ALA A 25 -2.65 -7.63 2.31
CA ALA A 25 -4.02 -8.06 2.59
C ALA A 25 -4.97 -7.40 1.58
N LEU A 26 -5.04 -7.96 0.38
CA LEU A 26 -5.97 -7.48 -0.64
C LEU A 26 -7.40 -8.02 -0.40
N PRO A 27 -8.45 -7.27 -0.78
CA PRO A 27 -9.82 -7.79 -0.79
C PRO A 27 -9.92 -9.05 -1.64
N GLN A 28 -10.76 -10.01 -1.26
CA GLN A 28 -10.98 -11.24 -2.05
C GLN A 28 -11.49 -10.97 -3.48
N SER A 29 -12.14 -9.82 -3.71
CA SER A 29 -12.56 -9.39 -5.03
C SER A 29 -11.39 -8.90 -5.91
N SER A 30 -10.21 -8.71 -5.34
CA SER A 30 -9.04 -8.24 -6.07
C SER A 30 -8.48 -9.36 -6.96
N GLN A 31 -8.46 -9.14 -8.27
CA GLN A 31 -8.02 -10.13 -9.27
C GLN A 31 -6.51 -10.03 -9.55
N ILE A 32 -5.73 -9.44 -8.65
CA ILE A 32 -4.28 -9.22 -8.82
C ILE A 32 -3.48 -10.02 -7.81
N HIS A 33 -2.22 -10.28 -8.13
CA HIS A 33 -1.30 -10.94 -7.21
C HIS A 33 -1.05 -10.05 -5.98
N PRO A 34 -1.09 -10.59 -4.75
CA PRO A 34 -0.96 -9.80 -3.54
C PRO A 34 0.49 -9.45 -3.16
N THR A 35 1.48 -10.01 -3.86
CA THR A 35 2.90 -9.78 -3.56
C THR A 35 3.49 -8.77 -4.53
N PHE A 36 4.12 -7.73 -3.99
CA PHE A 36 4.71 -6.64 -4.74
C PHE A 36 6.14 -6.37 -4.29
N HIS A 37 6.98 -5.93 -5.22
CA HIS A 37 8.32 -5.45 -4.90
C HIS A 37 8.24 -4.08 -4.20
N THR A 38 9.15 -3.81 -3.26
CA THR A 38 9.25 -2.54 -2.52
C THR A 38 9.19 -1.29 -3.39
N SER A 39 9.76 -1.34 -4.60
CA SER A 39 9.73 -0.21 -5.54
C SER A 39 8.34 0.18 -6.03
N GLN A 40 7.35 -0.70 -5.88
CA GLN A 40 5.94 -0.47 -6.24
C GLN A 40 5.10 -0.06 -5.03
N LEU A 41 5.67 -0.07 -3.82
CA LEU A 41 4.97 0.21 -2.58
C LEU A 41 5.35 1.58 -2.04
N LYS A 42 4.41 2.19 -1.33
CA LYS A 42 4.65 3.43 -0.59
C LYS A 42 4.07 3.27 0.81
N ALA A 43 4.85 3.64 1.82
CA ALA A 43 4.37 3.64 3.19
C ALA A 43 3.18 4.59 3.34
N PHE A 44 2.11 4.12 3.97
CA PHE A 44 0.98 4.97 4.32
C PHE A 44 1.39 5.96 5.42
N ILE A 45 1.10 7.24 5.19
CA ILE A 45 1.29 8.31 6.16
C ILE A 45 -0.08 8.92 6.42
N PRO A 46 -0.62 8.84 7.66
CA PRO A 46 -1.92 9.40 7.98
C PRO A 46 -1.90 10.93 7.84
N ASN A 47 -3.05 11.51 7.48
CA ASN A 47 -3.20 12.96 7.42
C ASN A 47 -3.04 13.57 8.82
N ASP A 48 -2.30 14.67 8.91
CA ASP A 48 -2.23 15.47 10.13
C ASP A 48 -3.41 16.45 10.16
N ASN A 49 -4.46 16.08 10.88
CA ASN A 49 -5.69 16.87 10.96
C ASN A 49 -5.52 18.21 11.67
N MET A 50 -4.45 18.42 12.45
CA MET A 50 -4.19 19.69 13.13
C MET A 50 -3.62 20.73 12.17
N ASN A 51 -2.73 20.31 11.28
CA ASN A 51 -2.09 21.17 10.29
C ASN A 51 -2.88 21.24 8.97
N PHE A 52 -3.66 20.21 8.65
CA PHE A 52 -4.43 20.08 7.41
C PHE A 52 -5.87 19.62 7.69
N PRO A 53 -6.73 20.51 8.24
CA PRO A 53 -8.14 20.21 8.45
C PRO A 53 -8.87 20.05 7.11
N SER A 54 -9.75 19.03 7.04
CA SER A 54 -10.56 18.70 5.85
C SER A 54 -11.89 19.44 5.82
#